data_AF-A0A2V7N3X1-F1
#
_entry.id   AF-A0A2V7N3X1-F1
#
_cell.length_a   1.000
_cell.length_b   1.000
_cell.length_c   1.000
_cell.angle_alpha   90.00
_cell.angle_beta   90.00
_cell.angle_gamma   90.00
#
_symmetry.space_group_name_H-M   'P 1'
#
loop_
_entity.id
_entity.type
_entity.pdbx_description
1 polymer ?
#
loop_
_entity_poly.entity_id
_entity_poly.type
_entity_poly.pdbx_seq_one_letter_code
_entity_poly.pdbx_strand_id
1 'polypeptide(L)' 'TLQYYDVNGNVTAVRNQVARIDIIVRARTTSAVRAGGQAAAQVAVDSINTSVALRNNRRF' A
#
# COMPACT_ATOMS: atom_id res chain seq x y z
N THR A 1 3.53 2.13 -3.89
CA THR A 1 2.55 2.87 -4.71
C THR A 1 1.57 3.57 -3.81
N LEU A 2 1.17 4.79 -4.18
CA LEU A 2 0.15 5.58 -3.48
C LEU A 2 -1.05 5.79 -4.40
N GLN A 3 -2.26 5.57 -3.90
CA GLN A 3 -3.51 5.84 -4.61
C GLN A 3 -4.41 6.71 -3.73
N TYR A 4 -4.95 7.77 -4.31
CA TYR A 4 -5.73 8.77 -3.58
C TYR A 4 -7.20 8.67 -3.93
N TYR A 5 -8.05 8.79 -2.91
CA TYR A 5 -9.50 8.66 -3.05
C TYR A 5 -10.21 9.86 -2.45
N ASP A 6 -11.31 10.27 -3.09
CA ASP A 6 -12.25 11.25 -2.56
C ASP A 6 -13.15 10.65 -1.47
N VAL A 7 -14.04 11.47 -0.91
CA VAL A 7 -14.97 11.05 0.16
C VAL A 7 -15.96 9.97 -0.29
N ASN A 8 -16.24 9.87 -1.58
CA ASN A 8 -17.13 8.87 -2.17
C ASN A 8 -16.38 7.59 -2.57
N GLY A 9 -15.06 7.53 -2.36
CA GLY A 9 -14.23 6.39 -2.73
C GLY A 9 -13.83 6.37 -4.21
N ASN A 10 -14.00 7.46 -4.95
CA ASN A 10 -13.48 7.56 -6.32
C ASN A 10 -12.01 7.96 -6.29
N VAL A 11 -11.23 7.49 -7.27
CA VAL A 11 -9.86 7.95 -7.46
C VAL A 11 -9.86 9.44 -7.79
N THR A 12 -9.02 10.22 -7.11
CA THR A 12 -8.87 11.65 -7.39
C THR A 12 -7.40 12.06 -7.46
N ALA A 13 -7.09 12.96 -8.39
CA ALA A 13 -5.82 13.69 -8.43
C ALA A 13 -5.92 15.08 -7.78
N VAL A 14 -7.14 15.50 -7.41
CA VAL A 14 -7.40 16.83 -6.85
C VAL A 14 -7.06 16.81 -5.37
N ARG A 15 -5.95 17.48 -5.02
CA ARG A 15 -5.36 17.42 -3.67
C ARG A 15 -6.32 17.81 -2.54
N ASN A 16 -7.21 18.77 -2.78
CA ASN A 16 -8.17 19.23 -1.77
C ASN A 16 -9.36 18.29 -1.58
N GLN A 17 -9.57 17.31 -2.48
CA GLN A 17 -10.66 16.34 -2.39
C GLN A 17 -10.24 15.03 -1.72
N VAL A 18 -8.95 14.84 -1.40
CA VAL A 18 -8.45 13.57 -0.86
C VAL A 18 -9.00 13.34 0.55
N ALA A 19 -9.66 12.19 0.74
CA ALA A 19 -10.20 11.72 2.01
C ALA A 19 -9.55 10.41 2.49
N ARG A 20 -8.95 9.63 1.58
CA ARG A 20 -8.21 8.40 1.91
C ARG A 20 -7.02 8.21 0.99
N ILE A 21 -5.95 7.62 1.52
CA ILE A 21 -4.78 7.18 0.76
C ILE A 21 -4.61 5.68 0.96
N ASP A 22 -4.59 4.93 -0.13
CA ASP A 22 -4.17 3.52 -0.10
C ASP A 22 -2.67 3.45 -0.43
N ILE A 23 -1.94 2.71 0.40
CA ILE A 23 -0.48 2.59 0.37
C ILE A 23 -0.13 1.12 0.19
N ILE A 24 0.52 0.81 -0.93
CA ILE A 24 1.03 -0.53 -1.23
C ILE A 24 2.55 -0.48 -1.23
N VAL A 25 3.17 -1.12 -0.25
CA VAL A 25 4.62 -1.32 -0.19
C VAL A 25 4.91 -2.75 -0.65
N ARG A 26 5.84 -2.90 -1.59
CA ARG A 26 6.30 -4.21 -2.05
C ARG A 26 7.78 -4.35 -1.71
N ALA A 27 8.15 -5.49 -1.17
CA ALA A 27 9.51 -5.83 -0.83
C ALA A 27 9.91 -7.13 -1.51
N ARG A 28 11.19 -7.24 -1.86
CA ARG A 28 11.79 -8.43 -2.43
C ARG A 28 13.10 -8.68 -1.69
N THR A 29 13.35 -9.93 -1.31
CA THR A 29 14.63 -10.27 -0.68
C THR A 29 15.76 -10.16 -1.70
N THR A 30 16.89 -9.57 -1.30
CA THR A 30 18.07 -9.46 -2.17
C THR A 30 18.69 -10.83 -2.43
N SER A 31 18.64 -11.72 -1.44
CA SER A 31 19.15 -13.08 -1.54
C SER A 31 18.01 -14.10 -1.35
N ALA A 32 18.22 -15.31 -1.85
CA ALA A 32 17.29 -16.41 -1.63
C ALA A 32 17.21 -16.75 -0.14
N VAL A 33 16.01 -16.81 0.40
CA VAL A 33 15.74 -17.21 1.79
C VAL A 33 15.16 -18.61 1.81
N ARG A 34 15.39 -19.36 2.89
CA ARG A 34 14.80 -20.70 3.03
C ARG A 34 13.28 -20.59 3.11
N ALA A 35 12.59 -21.16 2.13
CA ALA A 35 11.19 -21.48 2.28
C ALA A 35 11.11 -22.62 3.31
N GLY A 36 10.27 -22.50 4.35
CA GLY A 36 10.23 -23.48 5.44
C GLY A 36 10.12 -24.93 4.96
N GLY A 37 10.65 -25.88 5.75
CA GLY A 37 10.66 -27.30 5.41
C GLY A 37 11.84 -27.70 4.50
N GLN A 38 11.64 -28.73 3.66
CA GLN A 38 12.65 -29.25 2.71
C GLN A 38 12.64 -28.51 1.35
N ALA A 39 11.95 -27.37 1.26
CA ALA A 39 11.87 -26.59 0.03
C ALA A 39 13.20 -25.88 -0.29
N ALA A 40 13.49 -25.72 -1.57
CA ALA A 40 14.64 -24.95 -2.02
C ALA A 40 14.53 -23.47 -1.59
N ALA A 41 15.67 -22.84 -1.32
CA ALA A 41 15.69 -21.41 -1.04
C ALA A 41 15.24 -20.61 -2.28
N GLN A 42 14.44 -19.58 -2.07
CA GLN A 42 13.88 -18.77 -3.14
C GLN A 42 13.92 -17.28 -2.80
N VAL A 43 13.88 -16.44 -3.82
CA VAL A 43 13.72 -15.00 -3.62
C VAL A 43 12.26 -14.73 -3.24
N ALA A 44 12.03 -14.26 -2.02
CA ALA A 44 10.70 -13.99 -1.53
C ALA A 44 10.24 -12.58 -1.96
N VAL A 45 8.96 -12.44 -2.25
CA VAL A 45 8.30 -11.18 -2.58
C VAL A 45 7.08 -11.06 -1.69
N ASP A 46 7.01 -9.97 -0.93
CA ASP A 46 5.91 -9.69 -0.01
C ASP A 46 5.36 -8.29 -0.24
N SER A 47 4.18 -8.04 0.30
CA SER A 47 3.58 -6.72 0.27
C SER A 47 2.81 -6.39 1.53
N ILE A 48 2.81 -5.11 1.87
CA ILE A 48 1.93 -4.52 2.87
C ILE A 48 0.94 -3.63 2.11
N ASN A 49 -0.36 -3.87 2.34
CA ASN A 49 -1.41 -2.97 1.93
C ASN A 49 -2.00 -2.33 3.19
N THR A 50 -1.99 -1.00 3.23
CA THR A 50 -2.59 -0.23 4.31
C THR A 50 -3.33 0.97 3.75
N SER A 51 -4.30 1.47 4.52
CA SER A 51 -5.07 2.66 4.14
C SER A 51 -5.08 3.67 5.28
N VAL A 52 -5.00 4.95 4.92
CA VAL A 52 -5.05 6.07 5.85
C VAL A 52 -6.23 6.94 5.49
N ALA A 53 -7.20 7.06 6.41
CA ALA A 53 -8.31 8.00 6.28
C ALA A 53 -7.88 9.38 6.80
N LEU A 54 -8.01 10.42 5.96
CA LEU A 54 -7.67 11.80 6.28
C LEU A 54 -8.85 12.53 6.93
N ARG A 55 -9.30 12.02 8.09
CA ARG A 55 -10.49 12.52 8.83
C ARG A 55 -10.38 13.99 9.27
N ASN A 56 -9.16 14.55 9.28
CA ASN A 56 -8.89 15.95 9.62
C ASN A 56 -8.70 16.87 8.40
N ASN A 57 -9.07 16.46 7.18
CA ASN A 57 -9.17 17.38 6.05
C ASN A 57 -10.43 18.27 6.22
N ARG A 58 -10.36 19.20 7.18
CA ARG A 58 -11.46 20.04 7.70
C ARG A 58 -11.80 21.24 6.80
N ARG A 59 -11.50 21.16 5.49
CA ARG A 59 -11.76 22.24 4.53
C ARG A 59 -13.16 22.17 3.88
N PHE A 60 -14.05 21.37 4.45
CA PHE A 60 -15.50 21.40 4.26
C PHE A 60 -16.15 21.61 5.63
#